data_AF-A0A4Q0HDF8-F1
#
_entry.id   AF-A0A4Q0HDF8-F1
#
_cell.length_a   1.000
_cell.length_b   1.000
_cell.length_c   1.000
_cell.angle_alpha   90.00
_cell.angle_beta   90.00
_cell.angle_gamma   90.00
#
_symmetry.space_group_name_H-M   'P 1'
#
loop_
_entity.id
_entity.type
_entity.pdbx_description
1 polymer ?
#
loop_
_entity_poly.entity_id
_entity_poly.type
_entity_poly.pdbx_seq_one_letter_code
_entity_poly.pdbx_strand_id
1 'polypeptide(L)'
;MSKLTYNFGFALGVVAREFLRAMKKSNIRPADKPQAKSHGQLPPPCVSDSMVREMDHLPAMVRAKGVDLNLWYKANTREVEKPVRKPRSRGKAQQLTPVAC
;
A
#
# COMPACT_ATOMS: atom_id res chain seq x y z
N MET A 1 -5.33 30.64 -26.15
CA MET A 1 -6.31 29.65 -25.66
C MET A 1 -7.62 30.37 -25.43
N SER A 2 -8.68 30.08 -26.19
CA SER A 2 -9.95 30.81 -26.08
C SER A 2 -10.71 30.39 -24.82
N LYS A 3 -10.95 31.34 -23.91
CA LYS A 3 -11.61 31.09 -22.60
C LYS A 3 -13.04 30.57 -22.77
N LEU A 4 -13.69 30.96 -23.86
CA LEU A 4 -15.06 30.54 -24.20
C LEU A 4 -15.15 29.05 -24.51
N THR A 5 -14.22 28.50 -25.31
CA THR A 5 -14.23 27.07 -25.66
C THR A 5 -13.93 26.20 -24.44
N TYR A 6 -13.09 26.68 -23.52
CA TYR A 6 -12.83 26.02 -22.23
C TYR A 6 -14.09 25.99 -21.36
N ASN A 7 -14.75 27.14 -21.17
CA ASN A 7 -15.95 27.23 -20.35
C ASN A 7 -17.10 26.39 -20.93
N PHE A 8 -17.24 26.37 -22.26
CA PHE A 8 -18.22 25.54 -22.94
C PHE A 8 -17.94 24.05 -22.75
N GLY A 9 -16.71 23.61 -22.96
CA GLY A 9 -16.30 22.22 -22.73
C GLY A 9 -16.46 21.80 -21.26
N PHE A 10 -16.17 22.70 -20.32
CA PHE A 10 -16.36 22.45 -18.90
C PHE A 10 -17.85 22.28 -18.54
N ALA A 11 -18.71 23.20 -18.98
CA ALA A 11 -20.14 23.13 -18.73
C ALA A 11 -20.77 21.86 -19.35
N LEU A 12 -20.41 21.56 -20.61
CA LEU A 12 -20.85 20.34 -21.30
C LEU A 12 -20.41 19.08 -20.53
N GLY A 13 -19.16 19.04 -20.07
CA GLY A 13 -18.62 17.91 -19.31
C GLY A 13 -19.31 17.70 -17.96
N VAL A 14 -19.68 18.78 -17.26
CA VAL A 14 -20.44 18.71 -16.00
C VAL A 14 -21.83 18.14 -16.24
N VAL A 15 -22.54 18.64 -17.26
CA VAL A 15 -23.90 18.15 -17.61
C VAL A 15 -23.85 16.68 -18.01
N ALA A 16 -22.91 16.28 -18.87
CA ALA A 16 -22.77 14.89 -19.29
C ALA A 16 -22.45 13.96 -18.10
N ARG A 17 -21.60 14.39 -17.17
CA ARG A 17 -21.24 13.61 -15.98
C ARG A 17 -22.44 13.42 -15.06
N GLU A 18 -23.24 14.46 -14.81
CA GLU A 18 -24.42 14.36 -13.97
C GLU A 18 -25.56 13.58 -14.64
N PHE A 19 -25.72 13.68 -15.97
CA PHE A 19 -26.65 12.83 -16.72
C PHE A 19 -26.28 11.34 -16.61
N LEU A 20 -25.01 10.99 -16.84
CA LEU A 20 -24.52 9.61 -16.66
C LEU A 20 -24.64 9.15 -15.21
N ARG A 21 -24.42 10.04 -14.24
CA ARG A 21 -24.58 9.75 -12.82
C ARG A 21 -26.05 9.48 -12.49
N ALA A 22 -26.99 10.28 -13.00
CA ALA A 22 -28.42 10.08 -12.82
C ALA A 22 -28.89 8.76 -13.47
N MET A 23 -28.45 8.47 -14.70
CA MET A 23 -28.72 7.20 -15.38
C MET A 23 -28.17 5.99 -14.62
N LYS A 24 -26.98 6.12 -14.00
CA LYS A 24 -26.36 5.02 -13.25
C LYS A 24 -26.94 4.88 -11.83
N LYS A 25 -27.47 5.97 -11.25
CA LYS A 25 -28.01 6.00 -9.87
C LYS A 25 -29.34 5.25 -9.74
N SER A 26 -30.10 5.04 -10.84
CA SER A 26 -31.26 4.13 -10.85
C SER A 26 -30.86 2.65 -10.79
N ASN A 27 -29.62 2.33 -11.18
CA ASN A 27 -29.02 0.99 -11.06
C ASN A 27 -28.00 0.94 -9.91
N ILE A 28 -28.38 1.53 -8.78
CA ILE A 28 -27.78 1.20 -7.49
C ILE A 28 -28.92 0.66 -6.65
N ARG A 29 -29.37 -0.56 -6.97
CA ARG A 29 -29.76 -1.47 -5.88
C ARG A 29 -28.60 -1.38 -4.90
N PRO A 30 -28.81 -1.05 -3.62
CA PRO A 30 -27.71 -1.03 -2.67
C PRO A 30 -27.00 -2.36 -2.85
N ALA A 31 -25.79 -2.30 -3.41
CA ALA A 31 -24.92 -3.44 -3.38
C ALA A 31 -24.83 -3.70 -1.89
N ASP A 32 -25.42 -4.81 -1.43
CA ASP A 32 -25.07 -5.38 -0.15
C ASP A 32 -23.56 -5.27 -0.14
N LYS A 33 -23.04 -4.31 0.63
CA LYS A 33 -21.62 -4.28 0.93
C LYS A 33 -21.40 -5.72 1.34
N PRO A 34 -20.54 -6.51 0.66
CA PRO A 34 -20.17 -7.76 1.25
C PRO A 34 -19.65 -7.33 2.60
N GLN A 35 -20.42 -7.60 3.66
CA GLN A 35 -19.91 -7.50 5.00
C GLN A 35 -18.64 -8.32 4.88
N ALA A 36 -17.49 -7.66 5.03
CA ALA A 36 -16.24 -8.37 5.12
C ALA A 36 -16.52 -9.40 6.18
N LYS A 37 -16.69 -10.67 5.76
CA LYS A 37 -17.09 -11.75 6.65
C LYS A 37 -16.13 -11.62 7.79
N SER A 38 -16.66 -11.32 8.98
CA SER A 38 -15.90 -11.11 10.20
C SER A 38 -14.75 -12.10 10.15
N HIS A 39 -13.51 -11.58 10.06
CA HIS A 39 -12.31 -12.36 9.87
C HIS A 39 -12.48 -13.66 10.64
N GLY A 40 -12.55 -14.78 9.92
CA GLY A 40 -12.79 -16.08 10.54
C GLY A 40 -11.84 -16.17 11.72
N GLN A 41 -12.41 -16.28 12.92
CA GLN A 41 -11.64 -16.20 14.15
C GLN A 41 -10.57 -17.28 14.04
N LEU A 42 -9.32 -16.85 13.85
CA LEU A 42 -8.21 -17.77 13.70
C LEU A 42 -8.20 -18.63 14.96
N PRO A 43 -7.98 -19.95 14.83
CA PRO A 43 -7.86 -20.79 16.00
C PRO A 43 -6.80 -20.20 16.93
N PRO A 44 -7.03 -20.26 18.25
CA PRO A 44 -6.07 -19.73 19.20
C PRO A 44 -4.70 -20.37 18.95
N PRO A 45 -3.61 -19.59 19.09
CA PRO A 45 -2.27 -20.10 18.83
C PRO A 45 -2.02 -21.36 19.67
N CYS A 46 -1.46 -22.40 19.04
CA CYS A 46 -1.19 -23.69 19.68
C CYS A 46 -0.06 -23.62 20.72
N VAL A 47 0.56 -22.46 20.88
CA VAL A 47 1.72 -22.19 21.73
C VAL A 47 1.44 -20.99 22.60
N SER A 48 1.88 -21.05 23.86
CA SER A 48 1.73 -19.96 24.82
C SER A 48 2.57 -18.75 24.42
N ASP A 49 2.12 -17.55 24.76
CA ASP A 49 2.85 -16.30 24.49
C ASP A 49 4.27 -16.29 25.06
N SER A 50 4.48 -16.96 26.21
CA SER A 50 5.81 -17.14 26.80
C SER A 50 6.74 -17.94 25.91
N MET A 51 6.24 -19.03 25.33
CA MET A 51 7.00 -19.90 24.43
C MET A 51 7.29 -19.17 23.12
N VAL A 52 6.34 -18.38 22.60
CA VAL A 52 6.57 -17.56 21.40
C VAL A 52 7.72 -16.57 21.63
N ARG A 53 7.72 -15.86 22.77
CA ARG A 53 8.82 -14.94 23.13
C ARG A 53 10.17 -15.66 23.24
N GLU A 54 10.19 -16.86 23.79
CA GLU A 54 11.40 -17.68 23.86
C GLU A 54 11.87 -18.12 22.46
N MET A 55 10.93 -18.51 21.60
CA MET A 55 11.17 -18.90 20.22
C MET A 55 11.71 -17.76 19.34
N ASP A 56 11.42 -16.51 19.68
CA ASP A 56 11.88 -15.33 18.94
C ASP A 56 13.37 -15.02 19.17
N HIS A 57 13.98 -15.53 20.24
CA HIS A 57 15.40 -15.27 20.54
C HIS A 57 16.36 -15.93 19.55
N LEU A 58 15.99 -17.08 18.99
CA LEU A 58 16.81 -17.84 18.06
C LEU A 58 15.99 -18.27 16.85
N PRO A 59 16.55 -18.23 15.63
CA PRO A 59 15.83 -18.68 14.46
C PRO A 59 15.55 -20.18 14.52
N ALA A 60 14.45 -20.60 13.88
CA ALA A 60 14.03 -22.00 13.86
C ALA A 60 15.11 -22.96 13.34
N MET A 61 15.99 -22.51 12.46
CA MET A 61 17.09 -23.32 11.93
C MET A 61 18.13 -23.69 13.01
N VAL A 62 18.39 -22.78 13.96
CA VAL A 62 19.25 -23.07 15.11
C VAL A 62 18.53 -24.00 16.07
N ARG A 63 17.27 -23.70 16.39
CA ARG A 63 16.49 -24.46 17.38
C ARG A 63 16.15 -25.88 16.94
N ALA A 64 15.79 -26.10 15.67
CA ALA A 64 15.31 -27.38 15.16
C ALA A 64 16.41 -28.25 14.51
N LYS A 65 17.46 -27.62 13.96
CA LYS A 65 18.52 -28.33 13.21
C LYS A 65 19.91 -28.17 13.79
N GLY A 66 20.08 -27.39 14.86
CA GLY A 66 21.38 -27.18 15.52
C GLY A 66 22.41 -26.48 14.62
N VAL A 67 21.97 -25.70 13.63
CA VAL A 67 22.86 -25.03 12.69
C VAL A 67 23.61 -23.89 13.36
N ASP A 68 24.93 -23.83 13.19
CA ASP A 68 25.72 -22.65 13.56
C ASP A 68 25.43 -21.50 12.58
N LEU A 69 24.88 -20.40 13.12
CA LEU A 69 24.54 -19.18 12.40
C LEU A 69 25.74 -18.56 11.69
N ASN A 70 26.91 -18.56 12.34
CA ASN A 70 28.09 -17.91 11.78
C ASN A 70 28.59 -18.66 10.54
N LEU A 71 28.61 -19.99 10.63
CA LEU A 71 28.98 -20.84 9.51
C LEU A 71 27.94 -20.74 8.38
N TRP A 72 26.65 -20.76 8.72
CA TRP A 72 25.58 -20.59 7.73
C TRP A 72 25.66 -19.24 7.02
N TYR A 73 25.90 -18.14 7.76
CA TYR A 73 26.01 -16.80 7.18
C TYR A 73 27.18 -16.70 6.20
N LYS A 74 28.37 -17.18 6.58
CA LYS A 74 29.55 -17.18 5.71
C LYS A 74 29.34 -18.00 4.43
N ALA A 75 28.60 -19.11 4.53
CA ALA A 75 28.32 -19.97 3.38
C ALA A 75 27.25 -19.38 2.43
N ASN A 76 26.27 -18.65 2.95
CA ASN A 76 25.07 -18.25 2.19
C ASN A 76 25.01 -16.76 1.85
N THR A 77 25.86 -15.93 2.44
CA THR A 77 25.89 -14.50 2.16
C THR A 77 27.19 -14.11 1.48
N ARG A 78 27.10 -13.11 0.60
CA ARG A 78 28.24 -12.47 -0.05
C ARG A 78 28.08 -10.98 0.12
N GLU A 79 29.18 -10.29 0.36
CA GLU A 79 29.18 -8.84 0.41
C GLU A 79 28.94 -8.31 -1.00
N VAL A 80 27.79 -7.67 -1.19
CA VAL A 80 27.47 -6.99 -2.46
C VAL A 80 27.90 -5.55 -2.31
N GLU A 81 28.95 -5.16 -3.02
CA GLU A 81 29.30 -3.77 -3.20
C GLU A 81 28.14 -3.06 -3.92
N LYS A 82 27.38 -2.28 -3.16
CA LYS A 82 26.26 -1.53 -3.73
C LYS A 82 26.85 -0.39 -4.55
N PRO A 83 26.56 -0.28 -5.85
CA PRO A 83 27.03 0.85 -6.63
C PRO A 83 26.44 2.14 -6.06
N VAL A 84 27.26 3.20 -6.02
CA VAL A 84 26.85 4.54 -5.54
C VAL A 84 25.62 4.99 -6.32
N ARG A 85 24.45 4.96 -5.67
CA ARG A 85 23.21 5.43 -6.28
C ARG A 85 23.28 6.95 -6.39
N LYS A 86 23.25 7.47 -7.62
CA LYS A 86 23.18 8.91 -7.86
C LYS A 86 21.94 9.49 -7.18
N PRO A 87 22.05 10.61 -6.45
CA PRO A 87 20.91 11.24 -5.81
C PRO A 87 19.87 11.63 -6.87
N ARG A 88 18.61 11.23 -6.63
CA ARG A 88 17.49 11.61 -7.49
C ARG A 88 17.28 13.11 -7.36
N SER A 89 17.49 13.84 -8.45
CA SER A 89 17.13 15.25 -8.56
C SER A 89 15.66 15.43 -8.15
N ARG A 90 15.42 16.16 -7.06
CA ARG A 90 14.08 16.62 -6.71
C ARG A 90 13.75 17.75 -7.68
N GLY A 91 12.84 17.49 -8.62
CA GLY A 91 12.28 18.54 -9.45
C GLY A 91 11.72 19.65 -8.55
N LYS A 92 11.97 20.92 -8.92
CA LYS A 92 11.48 22.09 -8.18
C LYS A 92 9.98 21.94 -7.96
N ALA A 93 9.57 21.74 -6.71
CA ALA A 93 8.19 21.86 -6.31
C ALA A 93 7.77 23.30 -6.63
N GLN A 94 6.84 23.46 -7.57
CA GLN A 94 6.22 24.75 -7.84
C GLN A 94 5.52 25.16 -6.55
N GLN A 95 6.01 26.22 -5.92
CA GLN A 95 5.40 26.81 -4.74
C GLN A 95 4.02 27.30 -5.16
N LEU A 96 2.98 26.63 -4.65
CA LEU A 96 1.61 27.15 -4.73
C LEU A 96 1.55 28.35 -3.78
N THR A 97 1.54 29.55 -4.35
CA THR A 97 1.25 30.78 -3.61
C THR A 97 -0.17 30.70 -3.05
N PRO A 98 -0.39 30.96 -1.76
CA PRO A 98 -1.74 31.04 -1.20
C PRO A 98 -2.44 32.27 -1.76
N VAL A 99 -3.60 32.07 -2.37
CA VAL A 99 -4.53 33.15 -2.70
C VAL A 99 -5.16 33.62 -1.39
N ALA A 100 -4.93 34.87 -1.03
CA ALA A 100 -5.60 35.53 0.08
C ALA A 100 -7.06 35.84 -0.29
N CYS A 101 -7.99 35.49 0.60
CA CYS A 101 -9.32 36.05 0.69
C CYS A 101 -9.38 36.96 1.91
#